data_AF-D8M6W1-F1
#
_entry.id   AF-D8M6W1-F1
#
_cell.length_a   1.000
_cell.length_b   1.000
_cell.length_c   1.000
_cell.angle_alpha   90.00
_cell.angle_beta   90.00
_cell.angle_gamma   90.00
#
_symmetry.space_group_name_H-M   'P 1'
#
loop_
_entity.id
_entity.type
_entity.pdbx_description
1 polymer ?
#
loop_
_entity_poly.entity_id
_entity_poly.type
_entity_poly.pdbx_seq_one_letter_code
_entity_poly.pdbx_strand_id
1 'polypeptide(L)'
;MEQHRKRFGPFFPPFISLCTSHFLLSYLQLSLDRWVFQSSQEKTFFNYFSFGVDAAVVNRLQQIRSLYPFLFHFPSINNLWYAWCIILEALFPMNANLNRLALKADDEELSVSQYRSVVCLNIPYYCGGGLPLGDHYDLSQCCDQEIEIVAFSGIIHILAAKFGLRKGILLKRARKIEWKLDRECPVQADGEAWIEPSGCGEVRSASSLVAMIIKGLRLNEIEMVCLCVINEKGWVL
;
A
#
# COMPACT_ATOMS: atom_id res chain seq x y z
N MET A 1 -43.29 -54.13 41.65
CA MET A 1 -44.43 -53.49 40.97
C MET A 1 -43.93 -52.16 40.44
N GLU A 2 -43.44 -52.08 39.19
CA GLU A 2 -44.22 -51.75 37.97
C GLU A 2 -44.95 -50.41 38.11
N GLN A 3 -44.87 -49.43 37.20
CA GLN A 3 -44.73 -49.36 35.73
C GLN A 3 -44.42 -47.85 35.43
N HIS A 4 -43.87 -47.34 34.30
CA HIS A 4 -44.17 -47.59 32.89
C HIS A 4 -43.07 -46.94 32.00
N ARG A 5 -42.66 -47.64 30.93
CA ARG A 5 -41.80 -47.19 29.81
C ARG A 5 -42.52 -46.19 28.88
N LYS A 6 -41.76 -45.36 28.14
CA LYS A 6 -41.93 -45.17 26.68
C LYS A 6 -40.62 -44.71 26.00
N ARG A 7 -40.36 -45.33 24.83
CA ARG A 7 -39.15 -45.31 24.00
C ARG A 7 -39.13 -44.13 23.03
N PHE A 8 -37.95 -43.61 22.71
CA PHE A 8 -37.69 -42.87 21.47
C PHE A 8 -36.86 -43.75 20.51
N GLY A 9 -37.34 -43.87 19.28
CA GLY A 9 -36.65 -44.43 18.11
C GLY A 9 -36.94 -43.54 16.88
N PRO A 10 -36.21 -43.71 15.76
CA PRO A 10 -35.97 -42.65 14.77
C PRO A 10 -37.04 -42.58 13.67
N PHE A 11 -37.20 -41.41 13.04
CA PHE A 11 -38.04 -41.22 11.84
C PHE A 11 -37.35 -40.24 10.85
N PHE A 12 -37.22 -40.67 9.60
CA PHE A 12 -36.88 -39.93 8.36
C PHE A 12 -37.99 -40.29 7.32
N PRO A 13 -38.10 -39.67 6.11
CA PRO A 13 -38.22 -38.26 5.66
C PRO A 13 -39.52 -38.05 4.80
N PRO A 14 -39.68 -36.99 3.95
CA PRO A 14 -39.17 -37.04 2.57
C PRO A 14 -38.67 -35.70 1.97
N PHE A 15 -38.00 -35.86 0.82
CA PHE A 15 -37.36 -34.90 -0.10
C PHE A 15 -38.16 -33.63 -0.45
N ILE A 16 -37.49 -32.45 -0.46
CA ILE A 16 -37.83 -31.31 -1.34
C ILE A 16 -36.54 -30.68 -1.91
N SER A 17 -36.38 -30.94 -3.21
CA SER A 17 -35.92 -30.09 -4.31
C SER A 17 -34.70 -29.17 -4.14
N LEU A 18 -33.74 -29.40 -5.05
CA LEU A 18 -32.73 -28.46 -5.50
C LEU A 18 -33.30 -27.05 -5.69
N CYS A 19 -32.71 -26.08 -5.02
CA CYS A 19 -32.59 -24.71 -5.51
C CYS A 19 -31.22 -24.18 -5.09
N THR A 20 -30.18 -24.69 -5.75
CA THR A 20 -28.86 -24.07 -5.84
C THR A 20 -29.01 -22.76 -6.63
N SER A 21 -29.61 -21.75 -6.00
CA SER A 21 -29.56 -20.39 -6.51
C SER A 21 -28.12 -19.90 -6.37
N HIS A 22 -27.55 -19.62 -7.53
CA HIS A 22 -26.24 -19.05 -7.78
C HIS A 22 -25.86 -17.94 -6.79
N PHE A 23 -25.18 -18.31 -5.70
CA PHE A 23 -24.25 -17.43 -5.02
C PHE A 23 -22.84 -17.92 -5.37
N LEU A 24 -22.52 -17.89 -6.67
CA LEU A 24 -21.14 -17.91 -7.10
C LEU A 24 -20.54 -16.58 -6.65
N LEU A 25 -20.00 -16.58 -5.43
CA LEU A 25 -18.92 -15.67 -5.07
C LEU A 25 -17.83 -15.89 -6.12
N SER A 26 -17.82 -15.05 -7.16
CA SER A 26 -16.69 -14.91 -8.05
C SER A 26 -15.57 -14.26 -7.23
N TYR A 27 -14.90 -15.07 -6.41
CA TYR A 27 -13.60 -14.71 -5.84
C TYR A 27 -12.65 -14.57 -7.03
N LEU A 28 -12.51 -13.35 -7.54
CA LEU A 28 -11.44 -13.01 -8.46
C LEU A 28 -10.14 -13.15 -7.68
N GLN A 29 -9.49 -14.30 -7.85
CA GLN A 29 -8.17 -14.58 -7.31
C GLN A 29 -7.17 -13.78 -8.15
N LEU A 30 -7.06 -12.49 -7.86
CA LEU A 30 -6.04 -11.64 -8.47
C LEU A 30 -4.71 -11.95 -7.79
N SER A 31 -3.70 -12.24 -8.60
CA SER A 31 -2.33 -12.30 -8.14
C SER A 31 -1.80 -10.89 -7.96
N LEU A 32 -1.19 -10.62 -6.82
CA LEU A 32 -0.45 -9.38 -6.59
C LEU A 32 1.05 -9.65 -6.72
N ASP A 33 1.74 -8.79 -7.45
CA ASP A 33 3.19 -8.83 -7.55
C ASP A 33 3.84 -8.46 -6.22
N ARG A 34 4.82 -9.26 -5.82
CA ARG A 34 5.61 -9.04 -4.61
C ARG A 34 6.89 -8.34 -4.98
N TRP A 35 7.12 -7.17 -4.41
CA TRP A 35 8.35 -6.41 -4.61
C TRP A 35 9.25 -6.50 -3.38
N VAL A 36 10.56 -6.55 -3.63
CA VAL A 36 11.58 -6.65 -2.58
C VAL A 36 12.53 -5.48 -2.73
N PHE A 37 12.56 -4.62 -1.72
CA PHE A 37 13.60 -3.64 -1.50
C PHE A 37 14.79 -4.33 -0.81
N GLN A 38 15.93 -4.34 -1.50
CA GLN A 38 17.15 -4.95 -1.04
C GLN A 38 18.19 -3.85 -0.73
N SER A 39 18.66 -3.84 0.52
CA SER A 39 19.75 -3.00 1.02
C SER A 39 20.57 -3.79 2.06
N SER A 40 21.14 -3.10 3.05
CA SER A 40 21.57 -3.65 4.33
C SER A 40 20.46 -4.42 5.07
N GLN A 41 19.20 -4.07 4.82
CA GLN A 41 18.01 -4.81 5.24
C GLN A 41 17.14 -5.15 4.03
N GLU A 42 16.41 -6.26 4.12
CA GLU A 42 15.43 -6.67 3.10
C GLU A 42 14.02 -6.33 3.57
N LYS A 43 13.25 -5.65 2.72
CA LYS A 43 11.85 -5.28 2.97
C LYS A 43 11.00 -5.66 1.78
N THR A 44 9.95 -6.44 2.05
CA THR A 44 8.95 -6.82 1.05
C THR A 44 7.79 -5.83 1.09
N PHE A 45 7.27 -5.47 -0.07
CA PHE A 45 6.06 -4.65 -0.20
C PHE A 45 5.21 -5.09 -1.39
N PHE A 46 3.95 -4.65 -1.36
CA PHE A 46 2.87 -5.13 -2.21
C PHE A 46 2.08 -3.98 -2.82
N ASN A 47 1.98 -2.83 -2.15
CA ASN A 47 1.21 -1.70 -2.65
C ASN A 47 2.14 -0.64 -3.22
N TYR A 48 3.03 -0.11 -2.39
CA TYR A 48 3.95 0.93 -2.82
C TYR A 48 5.13 1.09 -1.85
N PHE A 49 6.20 1.67 -2.39
CA PHE A 49 7.41 2.03 -1.67
C PHE A 49 7.78 3.49 -2.03
N SER A 50 8.40 4.23 -1.12
CA SER A 50 8.79 5.62 -1.42
C SER A 50 10.08 6.07 -0.76
N PHE A 51 10.72 7.04 -1.42
CA PHE A 51 11.80 7.88 -0.87
C PHE A 51 11.28 9.29 -0.60
N GLY A 52 11.83 9.92 0.44
CA GLY A 52 11.71 11.36 0.66
C GLY A 52 10.53 11.76 1.55
N VAL A 53 9.87 12.86 1.20
CA VAL A 53 8.89 13.55 2.06
C VAL A 53 7.71 12.66 2.48
N ASP A 54 7.19 11.81 1.58
CA ASP A 54 6.14 10.84 1.91
C ASP A 54 6.56 9.92 3.07
N ALA A 55 7.70 9.25 2.92
CA ALA A 55 8.28 8.40 3.95
C ALA A 55 8.62 9.15 5.24
N ALA A 56 9.03 10.41 5.13
CA ALA A 56 9.32 11.24 6.30
C ALA A 56 8.06 11.48 7.15
N VAL A 57 6.90 11.74 6.52
CA VAL A 57 5.61 11.86 7.20
C VAL A 57 5.24 10.57 7.91
N VAL A 58 5.40 9.42 7.25
CA VAL A 58 5.12 8.10 7.84
C VAL A 58 6.05 7.81 9.01
N ASN A 59 7.35 8.14 8.88
CA ASN A 59 8.33 7.99 9.96
C ASN A 59 7.96 8.85 11.18
N ARG A 60 7.57 10.11 10.98
CA ARG A 60 7.11 10.99 12.07
C ARG A 60 5.90 10.40 12.78
N LEU A 61 4.90 9.92 12.02
CA LEU A 61 3.72 9.27 12.60
C LEU A 61 4.10 8.04 13.42
N GLN A 62 4.99 7.20 12.89
CA GLN A 62 5.49 6.00 13.55
C GLN A 62 6.24 6.32 14.86
N GLN A 63 7.05 7.38 14.87
CA GLN A 63 7.73 7.86 16.07
C GLN A 63 6.73 8.32 17.13
N ILE A 64 5.76 9.16 16.77
CA ILE A 64 4.71 9.63 17.70
C ILE A 64 3.95 8.43 18.28
N ARG A 65 3.59 7.47 17.45
CA ARG A 65 2.91 6.23 17.86
C ARG A 65 3.74 5.36 18.79
N SER A 66 5.05 5.31 18.59
CA SER A 66 5.96 4.54 19.44
C SER A 66 6.15 5.18 20.81
N LEU A 67 6.16 6.51 20.87
CA LEU A 67 6.31 7.27 22.12
C LEU A 67 5.00 7.35 22.91
N TYR A 68 3.88 7.52 22.22
CA TYR A 68 2.56 7.75 22.82
C TYR A 68 1.50 6.80 22.25
N PRO A 69 1.62 5.48 22.48
CA PRO A 69 0.69 4.50 21.91
C PRO A 69 -0.76 4.73 22.33
N PHE A 70 -0.98 5.35 23.50
CA PHE A 70 -2.31 5.65 23.99
C PHE A 70 -3.09 6.69 23.16
N LEU A 71 -2.42 7.43 22.27
CA LEU A 71 -3.06 8.38 21.37
C LEU A 71 -3.66 7.74 20.10
N PHE A 72 -3.47 6.43 19.90
CA PHE A 72 -3.83 5.69 18.67
C PHE A 72 -4.90 4.61 18.87
N HIS A 73 -5.69 4.68 19.93
CA HIS A 73 -6.70 3.67 20.25
C HIS A 73 -7.86 3.59 19.25
N PHE A 74 -8.20 4.70 18.60
CA PHE A 74 -9.35 4.78 17.70
C PHE A 74 -8.89 4.96 16.24
N PRO A 75 -9.43 4.18 15.29
CA PRO A 75 -9.05 4.29 13.88
C PRO A 75 -9.24 5.70 13.29
N SER A 76 -10.30 6.40 13.67
CA SER A 76 -10.57 7.78 13.23
C SER A 76 -9.50 8.76 13.71
N ILE A 77 -8.92 8.53 14.89
CA ILE A 77 -7.84 9.36 15.44
C ILE A 77 -6.52 9.11 14.70
N ASN A 78 -6.28 7.89 14.22
CA ASN A 78 -5.10 7.58 13.41
C ASN A 78 -5.07 8.42 12.12
N ASN A 79 -6.23 8.55 11.47
CA ASN A 79 -6.38 9.40 10.28
C ASN A 79 -6.12 10.88 10.59
N LEU A 80 -6.57 11.37 11.76
CA LEU A 80 -6.29 12.74 12.20
C LEU A 80 -4.80 12.97 12.47
N TRP A 81 -4.11 12.02 13.12
CA TRP A 81 -2.67 12.12 13.33
C TRP A 81 -1.88 12.10 12.02
N TYR A 82 -2.30 11.29 11.06
CA TYR A 82 -1.69 11.27 9.74
C TYR A 82 -1.88 12.63 9.02
N ALA A 83 -3.11 13.15 9.00
CA ALA A 83 -3.40 14.48 8.46
C ALA A 83 -2.60 15.59 9.17
N TRP A 84 -2.45 15.50 10.49
CA TRP A 84 -1.64 16.43 11.26
C TRP A 84 -0.16 16.37 10.87
N CYS A 85 0.41 15.18 10.68
CA CYS A 85 1.80 15.03 10.23
C CYS A 85 2.02 15.61 8.83
N ILE A 86 1.05 15.47 7.92
CA ILE A 86 1.05 16.11 6.59
C ILE A 86 1.04 17.63 6.71
N ILE A 87 0.18 18.19 7.56
CA ILE A 87 0.10 19.64 7.80
C ILE A 87 1.43 20.17 8.35
N LEU A 88 1.99 19.48 9.36
CA LEU A 88 3.29 19.84 9.91
C LEU A 88 4.39 19.83 8.85
N GLU A 89 4.37 18.87 7.93
CA GLU A 89 5.33 18.82 6.82
C GLU A 89 5.13 19.94 5.80
N ALA A 90 3.89 20.38 5.57
CA ALA A 90 3.61 21.51 4.69
C ALA A 90 4.08 22.84 5.29
N LEU A 91 3.95 23.02 6.61
CA LEU A 91 4.35 24.23 7.33
C LEU A 91 5.85 24.25 7.64
N PHE A 92 6.41 23.09 8.00
CA PHE A 92 7.80 22.90 8.40
C PHE A 92 8.41 21.74 7.61
N PRO A 93 8.74 21.96 6.32
CA PRO A 93 9.25 20.90 5.47
C PRO A 93 10.54 20.31 6.02
N MET A 94 10.57 18.99 6.19
CA MET A 94 11.81 18.28 6.44
C MET A 94 12.68 18.41 5.19
N ASN A 95 13.97 18.69 5.36
CA ASN A 95 14.95 18.83 4.28
C ASN A 95 15.29 17.48 3.61
N ALA A 96 14.27 16.75 3.18
CA ALA A 96 14.34 15.48 2.48
C ALA A 96 14.35 15.67 0.96
N ASN A 97 15.20 16.57 0.46
CA ASN A 97 15.36 16.70 -0.99
C ASN A 97 16.13 15.49 -1.54
N LEU A 98 15.77 15.04 -2.75
CA LEU A 98 16.33 13.81 -3.35
C LEU A 98 17.60 14.06 -4.18
N ASN A 99 18.32 15.15 -3.94
CA ASN A 99 19.55 15.55 -4.66
C ASN A 99 20.65 14.48 -4.58
N ARG A 100 20.58 13.65 -3.54
CA ARG A 100 21.57 12.63 -3.18
C ARG A 100 21.09 11.21 -3.47
N LEU A 101 19.95 11.10 -4.15
CA LEU A 101 19.40 9.85 -4.64
C LEU A 101 19.65 9.78 -6.14
N ALA A 102 20.42 8.79 -6.56
CA ALA A 102 20.48 8.37 -7.95
C ALA A 102 19.61 7.14 -8.13
N LEU A 103 18.71 7.17 -9.12
CA LEU A 103 17.87 6.04 -9.49
C LEU A 103 18.20 5.61 -10.91
N LYS A 104 18.23 4.31 -11.13
CA LYS A 104 18.35 3.69 -12.45
C LYS A 104 17.23 2.67 -12.59
N ALA A 105 16.44 2.78 -13.65
CA ALA A 105 15.24 1.99 -13.87
C ALA A 105 15.37 1.30 -15.22
N ASP A 106 15.41 -0.04 -15.22
CA ASP A 106 15.71 -0.87 -16.41
C ASP A 106 16.88 -0.30 -17.23
N ASP A 107 18.01 -0.13 -16.57
CA ASP A 107 19.27 0.39 -17.11
C ASP A 107 19.31 1.87 -17.55
N GLU A 108 18.23 2.63 -17.35
CA GLU A 108 18.17 4.06 -17.64
C GLU A 108 18.26 4.91 -16.36
N GLU A 109 19.16 5.88 -16.32
CA GLU A 109 19.27 6.82 -15.19
C GLU A 109 18.10 7.81 -15.18
N LEU A 110 17.45 7.94 -14.01
CA LEU A 110 16.34 8.85 -13.80
C LEU A 110 16.80 10.09 -13.03
N SER A 111 16.52 11.28 -13.58
CA SER A 111 16.79 12.55 -12.90
C SER A 111 15.73 12.85 -11.85
N VAL A 112 16.07 12.59 -10.57
CA VAL A 112 15.15 12.77 -9.44
C VAL A 112 15.51 13.91 -8.48
N SER A 113 16.62 14.60 -8.72
CA SER A 113 17.20 15.61 -7.81
C SER A 113 16.30 16.82 -7.55
N GLN A 114 15.42 17.15 -8.49
CA GLN A 114 14.45 18.26 -8.39
C GLN A 114 13.20 17.91 -7.57
N TYR A 115 12.98 16.62 -7.28
CA TYR A 115 11.81 16.15 -6.56
C TYR A 115 12.12 15.98 -5.07
N ARG A 116 11.06 16.02 -4.26
CA ARG A 116 11.14 15.80 -2.82
C ARG A 116 10.56 14.45 -2.40
N SER A 117 9.85 13.78 -3.30
CA SER A 117 9.41 12.41 -3.09
C SER A 117 9.36 11.66 -4.41
N VAL A 118 9.78 10.40 -4.36
CA VAL A 118 9.62 9.42 -5.45
C VAL A 118 8.91 8.22 -4.84
N VAL A 119 7.84 7.79 -5.48
CA VAL A 119 6.97 6.70 -5.05
C VAL A 119 6.94 5.66 -6.16
N CYS A 120 7.25 4.42 -5.83
CA CYS A 120 7.12 3.28 -6.70
C CYS A 120 5.78 2.60 -6.39
N LEU A 121 4.83 2.64 -7.32
CA LEU A 121 3.47 2.13 -7.17
C LEU A 121 3.34 0.77 -7.87
N ASN A 122 2.87 -0.24 -7.14
CA ASN A 122 2.47 -1.53 -7.71
C ASN A 122 0.94 -1.61 -7.88
N ILE A 123 0.20 -0.79 -7.15
CA ILE A 123 -1.25 -0.63 -7.31
C ILE A 123 -1.55 0.84 -7.67
N PRO A 124 -2.68 1.13 -8.36
CA PRO A 124 -3.00 2.49 -8.77
C PRO A 124 -3.34 3.42 -7.60
N TYR A 125 -3.58 2.86 -6.40
CA TYR A 125 -4.00 3.62 -5.22
C TYR A 125 -2.82 4.01 -4.33
N TYR A 126 -2.86 5.24 -3.85
CA TYR A 126 -1.82 5.81 -3.01
C TYR A 126 -2.42 6.79 -1.98
N CYS A 127 -1.75 6.93 -0.81
CA CYS A 127 -2.12 7.87 0.24
C CYS A 127 -3.60 7.75 0.69
N GLY A 128 -4.07 6.53 0.97
CA GLY A 128 -5.45 6.29 1.43
C GLY A 128 -6.50 6.53 0.33
N GLY A 129 -6.33 5.85 -0.82
CA GLY A 129 -7.33 5.81 -1.90
C GLY A 129 -7.18 6.86 -3.02
N GLY A 130 -6.13 7.68 -3.02
CA GLY A 130 -5.87 8.62 -4.11
C GLY A 130 -5.36 7.93 -5.37
N LEU A 131 -5.65 8.50 -6.54
CA LEU A 131 -5.20 8.01 -7.85
C LEU A 131 -4.19 9.01 -8.45
N PRO A 132 -2.89 8.91 -8.09
CA PRO A 132 -1.90 9.93 -8.48
C PRO A 132 -1.69 10.05 -9.99
N LEU A 133 -2.02 9.02 -10.77
CA LEU A 133 -1.94 9.05 -12.25
C LEU A 133 -3.30 9.33 -12.93
N GLY A 134 -4.37 9.49 -12.13
CA GLY A 134 -5.76 9.70 -12.56
C GLY A 134 -6.52 8.41 -12.82
N ASP A 135 -7.74 8.57 -13.35
CA ASP A 135 -8.78 7.53 -13.37
C ASP A 135 -8.66 6.52 -14.52
N HIS A 136 -7.62 6.63 -15.35
CA HIS A 136 -7.37 5.71 -16.45
C HIS A 136 -6.61 4.48 -15.93
N TYR A 137 -7.35 3.40 -15.72
CA TYR A 137 -6.91 2.08 -15.24
C TYR A 137 -5.81 1.41 -16.06
N ASP A 138 -5.39 1.98 -17.19
CA ASP A 138 -4.36 1.41 -18.06
C ASP A 138 -2.93 1.59 -17.51
N LEU A 139 -2.79 2.27 -16.36
CA LEU A 139 -1.47 2.71 -15.90
C LEU A 139 -0.81 1.91 -14.78
N SER A 140 -1.52 1.08 -14.02
CA SER A 140 -0.94 0.31 -12.91
C SER A 140 -1.69 -1.00 -12.77
N GLN A 141 -1.12 -2.07 -13.31
CA GLN A 141 -1.65 -3.42 -13.18
C GLN A 141 -0.85 -4.13 -12.11
N CYS A 142 -1.49 -4.56 -11.04
CA CYS A 142 -0.80 -5.16 -9.90
C CYS A 142 -0.21 -6.55 -10.15
N CYS A 143 -0.18 -7.00 -11.41
CA CYS A 143 0.19 -8.34 -11.85
C CYS A 143 0.97 -8.38 -13.18
N ASP A 144 1.53 -7.25 -13.63
CA ASP A 144 2.29 -7.14 -14.88
C ASP A 144 3.83 -7.23 -14.70
N GLN A 145 4.27 -7.37 -13.45
CA GLN A 145 5.66 -7.35 -12.99
C GLN A 145 6.38 -6.02 -13.28
N GLU A 146 5.63 -4.94 -13.47
CA GLU A 146 6.13 -3.58 -13.60
C GLU A 146 5.72 -2.73 -12.40
N ILE A 147 6.49 -1.67 -12.14
CA ILE A 147 6.20 -0.72 -11.08
C ILE A 147 6.25 0.68 -11.66
N GLU A 148 5.26 1.51 -11.35
CA GLU A 148 5.23 2.90 -11.78
C GLU A 148 6.08 3.76 -10.85
N ILE A 149 7.14 4.37 -11.39
CA ILE A 149 7.97 5.32 -10.65
C ILE A 149 7.38 6.72 -10.84
N VAL A 150 6.75 7.24 -9.80
CA VAL A 150 6.04 8.52 -9.79
C VAL A 150 6.76 9.52 -8.88
N ALA A 151 6.99 10.73 -9.38
CA ALA A 151 7.67 11.77 -8.64
C ALA A 151 6.74 12.92 -8.23
N PHE A 152 7.04 13.51 -7.07
CA PHE A 152 6.34 14.65 -6.52
C PHE A 152 7.32 15.74 -6.07
N SER A 153 6.97 16.98 -6.37
CA SER A 153 7.74 18.17 -5.99
C SER A 153 7.70 18.46 -4.49
N GLY A 154 6.80 17.83 -3.73
CA GLY A 154 6.63 18.02 -2.30
C GLY A 154 5.26 17.58 -1.80
N ILE A 155 5.00 17.78 -0.50
CA ILE A 155 3.77 17.31 0.15
C ILE A 155 2.50 17.96 -0.40
N ILE A 156 2.57 19.23 -0.83
CA ILE A 156 1.42 19.93 -1.45
C ILE A 156 1.06 19.30 -2.79
N HIS A 157 2.06 18.85 -3.56
CA HIS A 157 1.82 18.15 -4.82
C HIS A 157 1.19 16.77 -4.56
N ILE A 158 1.68 16.03 -3.57
CA ILE A 158 1.07 14.76 -3.11
C ILE A 158 -0.40 14.97 -2.73
N LEU A 159 -0.71 16.01 -1.95
CA LEU A 159 -2.08 16.30 -1.52
C LEU A 159 -2.99 16.68 -2.70
N ALA A 160 -2.49 17.49 -3.63
CA ALA A 160 -3.22 17.81 -4.85
C ALA A 160 -3.52 16.55 -5.69
N ALA A 161 -2.58 15.59 -5.73
CA ALA A 161 -2.77 14.31 -6.41
C ALA A 161 -3.76 13.40 -5.71
N LYS A 162 -3.74 13.35 -4.37
CA LYS A 162 -4.75 12.62 -3.58
C LYS A 162 -6.17 13.07 -3.91
N PHE A 163 -6.38 14.37 -4.12
CA PHE A 163 -7.70 14.95 -4.40
C PHE A 163 -7.98 15.16 -5.89
N GLY A 164 -7.17 14.60 -6.80
CA GLY A 164 -7.40 14.70 -8.25
C GLY A 164 -7.22 16.09 -8.85
N LEU A 165 -6.59 17.04 -8.12
CA LEU A 165 -6.37 18.41 -8.58
C LEU A 165 -5.13 18.53 -9.49
N ARG A 166 -4.15 17.63 -9.32
CA ARG A 166 -2.94 17.53 -10.14
C ARG A 166 -2.53 16.07 -10.26
N LYS A 167 -1.85 15.67 -11.33
CA LYS A 167 -1.29 14.33 -11.44
C LYS A 167 0.16 14.32 -10.96
N GLY A 168 0.57 13.21 -10.35
CA GLY A 168 1.97 12.90 -10.13
C GLY A 168 2.71 12.80 -11.46
N ILE A 169 4.02 12.99 -11.42
CA ILE A 169 4.86 12.94 -12.62
C ILE A 169 5.35 11.50 -12.79
N LEU A 170 4.74 10.75 -13.71
CA LEU A 170 5.23 9.43 -14.08
C LEU A 170 6.60 9.58 -14.76
N LEU A 171 7.64 9.07 -14.12
CA LEU A 171 8.99 9.09 -14.66
C LEU A 171 9.20 7.93 -15.63
N LYS A 172 8.88 6.71 -15.18
CA LYS A 172 9.09 5.47 -15.93
C LYS A 172 8.29 4.32 -15.32
N ARG A 173 7.97 3.31 -16.13
CA ARG A 173 7.62 1.96 -15.67
C ARG A 173 8.84 1.06 -15.78
N ALA A 174 9.09 0.27 -14.76
CA ALA A 174 10.27 -0.58 -14.74
C ALA A 174 10.03 -1.92 -14.06
N ARG A 175 10.85 -2.91 -14.41
CA ARG A 175 10.88 -4.25 -13.77
C ARG A 175 11.95 -4.33 -12.68
N LYS A 176 12.98 -3.50 -12.80
CA LYS A 176 14.09 -3.39 -11.86
C LYS A 176 14.44 -1.93 -11.61
N ILE A 177 14.61 -1.58 -10.34
CA ILE A 177 15.13 -0.28 -9.92
C ILE A 177 16.42 -0.50 -9.16
N GLU A 178 17.48 0.18 -9.55
CA GLU A 178 18.72 0.28 -8.81
C GLU A 178 18.78 1.68 -8.20
N TRP A 179 19.21 1.77 -6.95
CA TRP A 179 19.29 3.04 -6.25
C TRP A 179 20.63 3.20 -5.56
N LYS A 180 21.07 4.45 -5.46
CA LYS A 180 22.27 4.84 -4.72
C LYS A 180 21.97 6.11 -3.91
N LEU A 181 22.33 6.06 -2.64
CA LEU A 181 22.17 7.13 -1.67
C LEU A 181 23.53 7.59 -1.15
N ASP A 182 23.85 8.86 -1.35
CA ASP A 182 25.09 9.44 -0.81
C ASP A 182 24.96 9.84 0.68
N ARG A 183 23.73 9.99 1.18
CA ARG A 183 23.41 10.24 2.59
C ARG A 183 22.13 9.55 2.99
N GLU A 184 21.89 9.51 4.29
CA GLU A 184 20.66 8.94 4.83
C GLU A 184 19.40 9.60 4.25
N CYS A 185 18.38 8.78 3.99
CA CYS A 185 17.13 9.22 3.38
C CYS A 185 15.95 8.51 4.06
N PRO A 186 14.87 9.22 4.40
CA PRO A 186 13.64 8.56 4.83
C PRO A 186 13.05 7.73 3.68
N VAL A 187 12.71 6.49 4.00
CA VAL A 187 12.08 5.53 3.09
C VAL A 187 10.93 4.83 3.77
N GLN A 188 9.96 4.37 3.00
CA GLN A 188 8.86 3.59 3.52
C GLN A 188 8.37 2.52 2.54
N ALA A 189 7.80 1.46 3.09
CA ALA A 189 7.20 0.36 2.37
C ALA A 189 5.88 0.00 3.04
N ASP A 190 4.76 0.05 2.31
CA ASP A 190 3.41 -0.31 2.80
C ASP A 190 3.05 0.26 4.19
N GLY A 191 3.49 1.47 4.51
CA GLY A 191 3.21 2.14 5.79
C GLY A 191 4.23 1.90 6.91
N GLU A 192 5.27 1.10 6.68
CA GLU A 192 6.43 0.97 7.56
C GLU A 192 7.56 1.87 7.08
N ALA A 193 7.98 2.83 7.91
CA ALA A 193 9.05 3.76 7.55
C ALA A 193 10.33 3.54 8.37
N TRP A 194 11.47 3.84 7.75
CA TRP A 194 12.79 3.85 8.37
C TRP A 194 13.69 4.90 7.72
N ILE A 195 14.86 5.15 8.32
CA ILE A 195 15.91 5.97 7.73
C ILE A 195 16.91 5.03 7.08
N GLU A 196 16.97 5.03 5.75
CA GLU A 196 17.95 4.24 5.00
C GLU A 196 19.31 4.94 5.06
N PRO A 197 20.40 4.29 5.51
CA PRO A 197 21.73 4.87 5.47
C PRO A 197 22.23 5.10 4.04
N SER A 198 23.36 5.80 3.89
CA SER A 198 24.05 5.87 2.61
C SER A 198 24.46 4.49 2.12
N GLY A 199 24.26 4.20 0.84
CA GLY A 199 24.53 2.89 0.28
C GLY A 199 23.97 2.73 -1.12
N CYS A 200 23.91 1.50 -1.58
CA CYS A 200 23.25 1.13 -2.82
C CYS A 200 22.44 -0.14 -2.62
N GLY A 201 21.47 -0.33 -3.50
CA GLY A 201 20.63 -1.50 -3.47
C GLY A 201 19.74 -1.57 -4.70
N GLU A 202 18.78 -2.48 -4.64
CA GLU A 202 17.84 -2.70 -5.73
C GLU A 202 16.42 -2.95 -5.22
N VAL A 203 15.45 -2.65 -6.08
CA VAL A 203 14.06 -3.04 -5.94
C VAL A 203 13.73 -3.94 -7.13
N ARG A 204 13.28 -5.15 -6.84
CA ARG A 204 12.97 -6.16 -7.86
C ARG A 204 11.70 -6.92 -7.50
N SER A 205 10.99 -7.37 -8.53
CA SER A 205 9.91 -8.33 -8.35
C SER A 205 10.47 -9.67 -7.90
N ALA A 206 9.83 -10.31 -6.94
CA ALA A 206 10.17 -11.64 -6.46
C ALA A 206 9.02 -12.59 -6.76
N SER A 207 9.32 -13.69 -7.45
CA SER A 207 8.32 -14.65 -7.93
C SER A 207 7.53 -15.31 -6.79
N SER A 208 6.37 -14.76 -6.44
CA SER A 208 5.36 -15.36 -5.57
C SER A 208 4.04 -14.64 -5.80
N LEU A 209 3.03 -15.36 -6.29
CA LEU A 209 1.68 -14.84 -6.44
C LEU A 209 1.03 -14.83 -5.05
N VAL A 210 0.71 -13.65 -4.53
CA VAL A 210 -0.17 -13.56 -3.36
C VAL A 210 -1.60 -13.40 -3.87
N ALA A 211 -2.50 -14.28 -3.41
CA ALA A 211 -3.90 -14.19 -3.76
C ALA A 211 -4.57 -13.05 -2.97
N MET A 212 -5.12 -12.08 -3.68
CA MET A 212 -5.90 -10.99 -3.08
C MET A 212 -7.36 -11.40 -2.92
N ILE A 213 -7.95 -11.18 -1.74
CA ILE A 213 -9.40 -11.37 -1.51
C ILE A 213 -10.06 -9.99 -1.54
N ILE A 214 -10.76 -9.67 -2.63
CA ILE A 214 -11.59 -8.46 -2.73
C ILE A 214 -12.91 -8.70 -2.00
N LYS A 215 -13.22 -7.85 -1.02
CA LYS A 215 -14.51 -7.90 -0.31
C LYS A 215 -15.50 -6.91 -0.94
N GLY A 216 -16.44 -7.43 -1.73
CA GLY A 216 -17.72 -6.77 -2.05
C GLY A 216 -17.72 -5.87 -3.30
N LEU A 217 -18.17 -6.42 -4.43
CA LEU A 217 -18.61 -5.67 -5.61
C LEU A 217 -20.06 -5.21 -5.42
N ARG A 218 -20.29 -3.92 -5.14
CA ARG A 218 -21.50 -3.20 -5.59
C ARG A 218 -21.09 -2.30 -6.74
N LEU A 219 -21.66 -2.53 -7.91
CA LEU A 219 -21.28 -1.95 -9.21
C LEU A 219 -21.36 -0.41 -9.33
N ASN A 220 -21.72 0.34 -8.27
CA ASN A 220 -21.87 1.80 -8.33
C ASN A 220 -21.07 2.57 -7.26
N GLU A 221 -20.35 1.91 -6.35
CA GLU A 221 -19.45 2.55 -5.40
C GLU A 221 -18.25 1.63 -5.22
N ILE A 222 -17.21 1.84 -6.03
CA ILE A 222 -15.92 1.21 -5.83
C ILE A 222 -15.22 1.98 -4.70
N GLU A 223 -15.70 1.83 -3.46
CA GLU A 223 -14.82 1.95 -2.30
C GLU A 223 -13.97 0.67 -2.27
N MET A 224 -12.95 0.60 -3.12
CA MET A 224 -11.84 -0.31 -2.87
C MET A 224 -11.11 0.24 -1.64
N VAL A 225 -11.58 -0.19 -0.47
CA VAL A 225 -10.84 -0.13 0.77
C VAL A 225 -9.43 -0.63 0.44
N CYS A 226 -8.43 0.23 0.62
CA CYS A 226 -7.01 -0.11 0.58
C CYS A 226 -6.85 -1.52 1.14
N LEU A 227 -6.50 -2.47 0.27
CA LEU A 227 -6.45 -3.85 0.68
C LEU A 227 -5.19 -3.98 1.53
N CYS A 228 -5.40 -3.88 2.84
CA CYS A 228 -4.41 -4.21 3.82
C CYS A 228 -3.98 -5.64 3.56
N VAL A 229 -2.73 -5.79 3.17
CA VAL A 229 -1.98 -6.93 3.67
C VAL A 229 -2.01 -6.78 5.18
N ILE A 230 -2.89 -7.55 5.80
CA ILE A 230 -2.95 -7.67 7.25
C ILE A 230 -1.58 -8.23 7.66
N ASN A 231 -0.66 -7.35 8.02
CA ASN A 231 0.47 -7.67 8.88
C ASN A 231 -0.11 -8.42 10.10
N GLU A 232 0.60 -9.39 10.67
CA GLU A 232 0.19 -10.15 11.86
C GLU A 232 -0.31 -9.29 13.04
N LYS A 233 -0.05 -7.98 13.00
CA LYS A 233 -0.50 -6.95 13.94
C LYS A 233 -1.88 -6.34 13.63
N GLY A 234 -2.51 -6.59 12.48
CA GLY A 234 -3.92 -6.25 12.26
C GLY A 234 -4.27 -4.81 11.84
N TRP A 235 -3.35 -4.01 11.28
CA TRP A 235 -3.59 -2.56 11.12
C TRP A 235 -3.84 -2.10 9.68
N VAL A 236 -4.86 -1.24 9.54
CA VAL A 236 -5.25 -0.52 8.33
C VAL A 236 -4.67 0.88 8.34
N LEU A 237 -4.02 1.27 7.23
CA LEU A 237 -3.82 2.68 6.83
C LEU A 237 -4.69 2.95 5.60
#